data_AF-A0A9J8B9P6-F1
#
_entry.id   AF-A0A9J8B9P6-F1
#
_cell.length_a   1.000
_cell.length_b   1.000
_cell.length_c   1.000
_cell.angle_alpha   90.00
_cell.angle_beta   90.00
_cell.angle_gamma   90.00
#
_symmetry.space_group_name_H-M   'P 1'
#
loop_
_entity.id
_entity.type
_entity.pdbx_description
1 polymer ?
#
loop_
_entity_poly.entity_id
_entity_poly.type
_entity_poly.pdbx_seq_one_letter_code
_entity_poly.pdbx_strand_id
1 'polypeptide(L)'
;MTIYMKDTGFSADGIRYLCRLMGSRIKHRTARSHALSVEQMVCVALRFFCKWSLPVLSGGDAEQLNKATICRTIRSVCLAIKALADVFISFPGHRRLCDMKEEFYRIAGFPNVIGAVDCTHIRIKAPSGAHEADFVNRKSFHSINVQMVCNADCVISNVVAKWPGSVHDSRIFRASEIYQCLSQGKLSGVLLGDRGYGCQPFLLTPFTDPQEAQ
;
A
#
# COMPACT_ATOMS: atom_id res chain seq x y z
N MET A 1 -9.17 -26.80 0.22
CA MET A 1 -8.10 -25.92 -0.27
C MET A 1 -8.42 -25.32 -1.65
N THR A 2 -8.78 -26.11 -2.65
CA THR A 2 -9.18 -25.62 -4.00
C THR A 2 -10.38 -24.67 -3.98
N ILE A 3 -11.32 -24.87 -3.05
CA ILE A 3 -12.49 -24.02 -2.92
C ILE A 3 -12.15 -22.63 -2.36
N TYR A 4 -11.03 -22.48 -1.61
CA TYR A 4 -10.58 -21.21 -1.02
C TYR A 4 -9.77 -20.32 -1.96
N MET A 5 -9.07 -20.94 -2.93
CA MET A 5 -8.17 -20.23 -3.83
C MET A 5 -8.86 -19.58 -5.01
N LYS A 6 -10.07 -20.05 -5.38
CA LYS A 6 -10.88 -19.40 -6.41
C LYS A 6 -11.12 -17.94 -6.01
N ASP A 7 -10.81 -17.05 -6.94
CA ASP A 7 -11.08 -15.61 -6.94
C ASP A 7 -10.23 -14.72 -6.03
N THR A 8 -9.04 -15.17 -5.61
CA THR A 8 -8.10 -14.32 -4.85
C THR A 8 -7.05 -13.63 -5.72
N GLY A 9 -6.80 -14.12 -6.94
CA GLY A 9 -5.70 -13.62 -7.79
C GLY A 9 -4.29 -14.01 -7.30
N PHE A 10 -4.17 -14.78 -6.21
CA PHE A 10 -2.90 -15.27 -5.68
C PHE A 10 -2.61 -16.70 -6.13
N SER A 11 -1.33 -17.01 -6.37
CA SER A 11 -0.89 -18.39 -6.60
C SER A 11 -0.96 -19.23 -5.31
N ALA A 12 -1.07 -20.55 -5.44
CA ALA A 12 -1.06 -21.46 -4.30
C ALA A 12 0.21 -21.30 -3.45
N ASP A 13 1.35 -21.07 -4.09
CA ASP A 13 2.62 -20.84 -3.39
C ASP A 13 2.66 -19.48 -2.69
N GLY A 14 2.06 -18.44 -3.27
CA GLY A 14 1.89 -17.15 -2.62
C GLY A 14 1.06 -17.26 -1.34
N ILE A 15 -0.05 -18.01 -1.37
CA ILE A 15 -0.88 -18.24 -0.19
C ILE A 15 -0.11 -19.04 0.88
N ARG A 16 0.63 -20.09 0.49
CA ARG A 16 1.48 -20.85 1.41
C ARG A 16 2.56 -19.97 2.04
N TYR A 17 3.19 -19.09 1.25
CA TYR A 17 4.18 -18.14 1.74
C TYR A 17 3.57 -17.21 2.80
N LEU A 18 2.41 -16.62 2.52
CA LEU A 18 1.68 -15.77 3.46
C LEU A 18 1.30 -16.52 4.75
N CYS A 19 0.88 -17.79 4.65
CA CYS A 19 0.58 -18.62 5.80
C CYS A 19 1.81 -18.88 6.67
N ARG A 20 2.98 -19.13 6.08
CA ARG A 20 4.24 -19.30 6.81
C ARG A 20 4.68 -18.00 7.49
N LEU A 21 4.55 -16.89 6.77
CA LEU A 21 4.99 -15.57 7.23
C LEU A 21 4.15 -15.06 8.42
N MET A 22 2.83 -15.24 8.36
CA MET A 22 1.89 -14.73 9.38
C MET A 22 1.47 -15.79 10.41
N GLY A 23 1.73 -17.07 10.15
CA GLY A 23 1.18 -18.20 10.92
C GLY A 23 1.45 -18.11 12.42
N SER A 24 2.67 -17.70 12.82
CA SER A 24 3.01 -17.52 14.24
C SER A 24 2.20 -16.40 14.93
N ARG A 25 1.68 -15.43 14.16
CA ARG A 25 0.93 -14.26 14.65
C ARG A 25 -0.58 -14.47 14.65
N ILE A 26 -1.11 -15.25 13.69
CA ILE A 26 -2.56 -15.42 13.52
C ILE A 26 -3.09 -16.76 14.04
N LYS A 27 -2.22 -17.75 14.30
CA LYS A 27 -2.64 -19.06 14.82
C LYS A 27 -3.34 -18.91 16.17
N HIS A 28 -4.52 -19.49 16.28
CA HIS A 28 -5.24 -19.55 17.56
C HIS A 28 -4.45 -20.33 18.62
N ARG A 29 -4.44 -19.83 19.86
CA ARG A 29 -3.79 -20.48 21.00
C ARG A 29 -4.41 -21.82 21.38
N THR A 30 -5.68 -22.03 21.03
CA THR A 30 -6.40 -23.27 21.30
C THR A 30 -7.11 -23.75 20.03
N ALA A 31 -7.23 -25.07 19.89
CA ALA A 31 -8.03 -25.71 18.84
C ALA A 31 -9.50 -25.92 19.28
N ARG A 32 -9.93 -25.29 20.38
CA ARG A 32 -11.30 -25.44 20.89
C ARG A 32 -12.30 -24.77 19.95
N SER A 33 -13.51 -25.32 19.86
CA SER A 33 -14.66 -24.72 19.17
C SER A 33 -14.50 -24.55 17.64
N HIS A 34 -13.93 -25.55 16.94
CA HIS A 34 -13.75 -25.52 15.48
C HIS A 34 -13.01 -24.26 14.99
N ALA A 35 -11.89 -23.93 15.65
CA ALA A 35 -11.06 -22.79 15.28
C ALA A 35 -10.58 -22.90 13.82
N LEU A 36 -10.61 -21.78 13.09
CA LEU A 36 -10.15 -21.73 11.71
C LEU A 36 -8.65 -22.01 11.64
N SER A 37 -8.25 -22.77 10.62
CA SER A 37 -6.84 -22.93 10.26
C SER A 37 -6.23 -21.61 9.77
N VAL A 38 -4.91 -21.50 9.83
CA VAL A 38 -4.16 -20.34 9.33
C VAL A 38 -4.47 -20.11 7.85
N GLU A 39 -4.54 -21.19 7.07
CA GLU A 39 -4.87 -21.18 5.65
C GLU A 39 -6.29 -20.62 5.41
N GLN A 40 -7.29 -21.09 6.17
CA GLN A 40 -8.66 -20.55 6.08
C GLN A 40 -8.68 -19.07 6.45
N MET A 41 -7.99 -18.67 7.52
CA MET A 41 -7.93 -17.27 7.96
C MET A 41 -7.34 -16.35 6.89
N VAL A 42 -6.21 -16.76 6.28
CA VAL A 42 -5.57 -16.02 5.19
C VAL A 42 -6.50 -15.95 3.98
N CYS A 43 -7.11 -17.06 3.58
CA CYS A 43 -8.01 -17.06 2.42
C CYS A 43 -9.26 -16.17 2.63
N VAL A 44 -9.86 -16.18 3.83
CA VAL A 44 -10.98 -15.31 4.19
C VAL A 44 -10.58 -13.84 4.08
N ALA A 45 -9.41 -13.47 4.61
CA ALA A 45 -8.91 -12.10 4.55
C ALA A 45 -8.57 -11.67 3.12
N LEU A 46 -7.87 -12.51 2.34
CA LEU A 46 -7.53 -12.22 0.94
C LEU A 46 -8.77 -12.01 0.09
N ARG A 47 -9.79 -12.87 0.23
CA ARG A 47 -11.08 -12.70 -0.46
C ARG A 47 -11.74 -11.38 -0.13
N PHE A 48 -11.70 -10.99 1.15
CA PHE A 48 -12.22 -9.70 1.58
C PHE A 48 -11.48 -8.52 0.92
N PHE A 49 -10.15 -8.58 0.84
CA PHE A 49 -9.34 -7.53 0.21
C PHE A 49 -9.56 -7.44 -1.31
N CYS A 50 -9.69 -8.58 -2.00
CA CYS A 50 -9.85 -8.60 -3.46
C CYS A 50 -11.26 -8.19 -3.91
N LYS A 51 -12.31 -8.64 -3.21
CA LYS A 51 -13.71 -8.41 -3.63
C LYS A 51 -14.39 -7.25 -2.91
N TRP A 52 -13.72 -6.61 -1.94
CA TRP A 52 -14.21 -5.46 -1.16
C TRP A 52 -15.67 -5.60 -0.69
N SER A 53 -16.09 -6.80 -0.26
CA SER A 53 -17.48 -7.06 0.11
C SER A 53 -17.60 -8.15 1.18
N LEU A 54 -18.12 -7.77 2.35
CA LEU A 54 -18.53 -8.72 3.39
C LEU A 54 -19.72 -9.62 2.97
N PRO A 55 -20.72 -9.14 2.19
CA PRO A 55 -21.87 -9.97 1.83
C PRO A 55 -21.52 -11.21 1.00
N VAL A 56 -20.47 -11.15 0.18
CA VAL A 56 -20.03 -12.26 -0.69
C VAL A 56 -19.44 -13.43 0.11
N LEU A 57 -18.99 -13.19 1.34
CA LEU A 57 -18.50 -14.24 2.23
C LEU A 57 -19.62 -14.92 3.05
N SER A 58 -20.81 -14.32 3.12
CA SER A 58 -21.98 -14.90 3.80
C SER A 58 -23.00 -15.51 2.84
N GLY A 59 -22.94 -15.20 1.54
CA GLY A 59 -23.84 -15.74 0.52
C GLY A 59 -23.13 -16.67 -0.46
N GLY A 60 -23.27 -17.98 -0.26
CA GLY A 60 -23.16 -18.98 -1.33
C GLY A 60 -21.89 -19.84 -1.37
N ASP A 61 -20.70 -19.31 -1.10
CA ASP A 61 -19.46 -20.05 -1.38
C ASP A 61 -18.75 -20.60 -0.12
N ALA A 62 -19.11 -21.85 0.19
CA ALA A 62 -18.31 -22.89 0.83
C ALA A 62 -18.09 -22.93 2.36
N GLU A 63 -18.22 -21.85 3.12
CA GLU A 63 -18.31 -21.95 4.60
C GLU A 63 -19.25 -20.87 5.14
N GLN A 64 -20.33 -21.26 5.82
CA GLN A 64 -21.25 -20.36 6.51
C GLN A 64 -20.58 -19.80 7.79
N LEU A 65 -19.55 -18.98 7.63
CA LEU A 65 -18.90 -18.32 8.75
C LEU A 65 -19.76 -17.16 9.24
N ASN A 66 -19.98 -17.11 10.56
CA ASN A 66 -20.63 -15.96 11.18
C ASN A 66 -19.81 -14.69 10.91
N LYS A 67 -20.50 -13.58 10.58
CA LYS A 67 -19.95 -12.23 10.41
C LYS A 67 -18.95 -11.87 11.51
N ALA A 68 -19.23 -12.20 12.77
CA ALA A 68 -18.33 -11.93 13.89
C ALA A 68 -16.97 -12.65 13.74
N THR A 69 -16.97 -13.90 13.27
CA THR A 69 -15.75 -14.66 12.99
C THR A 69 -14.98 -14.04 11.83
N ILE A 70 -15.66 -13.70 10.73
CA ILE A 70 -15.05 -13.03 9.58
C ILE A 70 -14.35 -11.73 10.00
N CYS A 71 -15.04 -10.86 10.75
CA CYS A 71 -14.47 -9.61 11.23
C CYS A 71 -13.23 -9.81 12.12
N ARG A 72 -13.27 -10.79 13.04
CA ARG A 72 -12.11 -11.11 13.89
C ARG A 72 -10.93 -11.64 13.08
N THR A 73 -11.19 -12.50 12.10
CA THR A 73 -10.18 -13.06 11.21
C THR A 73 -9.51 -11.96 10.38
N ILE A 74 -10.29 -11.11 9.72
CA ILE A 74 -9.76 -9.99 8.93
C ILE A 74 -8.91 -9.09 9.83
N ARG A 75 -9.40 -8.73 11.02
CA ARG A 75 -8.64 -7.92 11.98
C ARG A 75 -7.31 -8.57 12.36
N SER A 76 -7.30 -9.87 12.66
CA SER A 76 -6.09 -10.60 13.02
C SER A 76 -5.06 -10.59 11.89
N VAL A 77 -5.49 -10.84 10.65
CA VAL A 77 -4.63 -10.79 9.46
C VAL A 77 -4.12 -9.37 9.21
N CYS A 78 -4.97 -8.34 9.28
CA CYS A 78 -4.53 -6.94 9.13
C CYS A 78 -3.45 -6.55 10.15
N LEU A 79 -3.59 -6.98 11.41
CA LEU A 79 -2.60 -6.70 12.45
C LEU A 79 -1.28 -7.44 12.19
N ALA A 80 -1.35 -8.68 11.68
CA ALA A 80 -0.16 -9.43 11.28
C ALA A 80 0.56 -8.78 10.09
N ILE A 81 -0.17 -8.34 9.06
CA ILE A 81 0.38 -7.60 7.92
C ILE A 81 1.00 -6.28 8.39
N LYS A 82 0.31 -5.52 9.23
CA LYS A 82 0.84 -4.27 9.80
C LYS A 82 2.15 -4.48 10.52
N ALA A 83 2.27 -5.55 11.32
CA ALA A 83 3.51 -5.88 12.04
C ALA A 83 4.67 -6.29 11.12
N LEU A 84 4.39 -6.60 9.85
CA LEU A 84 5.38 -6.92 8.83
C LEU A 84 5.65 -5.75 7.89
N ALA A 85 4.86 -4.67 7.95
CA ALA A 85 4.94 -3.56 7.00
C ALA A 85 6.36 -2.99 6.91
N ASP A 86 7.00 -2.72 8.05
CA ASP A 86 8.34 -2.13 8.09
C ASP A 86 9.45 -3.07 7.59
N VAL A 87 9.17 -4.38 7.47
CA VAL A 87 10.10 -5.37 6.90
C VAL A 87 10.09 -5.31 5.38
N PHE A 88 8.92 -5.05 4.78
CA PHE A 88 8.74 -5.07 3.31
C PHE A 88 8.74 -3.67 2.69
N ILE A 89 8.31 -2.66 3.44
CA ILE A 89 8.21 -1.27 3.00
C ILE A 89 9.35 -0.52 3.66
N SER A 90 10.50 -0.50 2.99
CA SER A 90 11.67 0.24 3.43
C SER A 90 12.33 0.92 2.24
N PHE A 91 12.75 2.18 2.44
CA PHE A 91 13.37 3.00 1.41
C PHE A 91 14.65 3.65 1.95
N PRO A 92 15.81 3.46 1.31
CA PRO A 92 16.07 2.54 0.18
C PRO A 92 16.10 1.05 0.59
N GLY A 93 15.87 0.74 1.87
CA GLY A 93 15.92 -0.62 2.40
C GLY A 93 17.32 -1.22 2.27
N HIS A 94 17.40 -2.45 1.76
CA HIS A 94 18.66 -3.13 1.47
C HIS A 94 19.19 -2.89 0.05
N ARG A 95 18.45 -2.15 -0.78
CA ARG A 95 18.85 -1.87 -2.17
C ARG A 95 19.87 -0.72 -2.17
N ARG A 96 20.95 -0.86 -2.94
CA ARG A 96 21.92 0.23 -3.09
C ARG A 96 21.36 1.27 -4.03
N LEU A 97 21.64 2.55 -3.75
CA LEU A 97 21.18 3.65 -4.60
C LEU A 97 21.69 3.56 -6.05
N CYS A 98 22.90 3.02 -6.26
CA CYS A 98 23.42 2.80 -7.61
C CYS A 98 22.54 1.85 -8.42
N ASP A 99 22.09 0.76 -7.80
CA ASP A 99 21.26 -0.25 -8.44
C ASP A 99 19.89 0.36 -8.79
N MET A 100 19.30 1.12 -7.87
CA MET A 100 18.04 1.84 -8.09
C MET A 100 18.11 2.79 -9.30
N LYS A 101 19.19 3.57 -9.38
CA LYS A 101 19.43 4.50 -10.49
C LYS A 101 19.57 3.78 -11.82
N GLU A 102 20.30 2.68 -11.83
CA GLU A 102 20.49 1.87 -13.03
C GLU A 102 19.18 1.23 -13.50
N GLU A 103 18.38 0.69 -12.59
CA GLU A 103 17.09 0.06 -12.91
C GLU A 103 16.13 1.05 -13.57
N PHE A 104 15.98 2.27 -13.03
CA PHE A 104 15.17 3.30 -13.67
C PHE A 104 15.76 3.78 -15.00
N TYR A 105 17.08 3.89 -15.09
CA TYR A 105 17.76 4.25 -16.33
C TYR A 105 17.47 3.23 -17.44
N ARG A 106 17.44 1.94 -17.12
CA ARG A 106 17.10 0.87 -18.09
C ARG A 106 15.67 0.94 -18.61
N ILE A 107 14.73 1.56 -17.88
CA ILE A 107 13.32 1.68 -18.31
C ILE A 107 13.16 2.74 -19.40
N ALA A 108 13.68 3.95 -19.16
CA ALA A 108 13.38 5.11 -20.01
C ALA A 108 14.56 6.08 -20.18
N GLY A 109 15.78 5.71 -19.78
CA GLY A 109 16.98 6.53 -19.94
C GLY A 109 17.09 7.72 -18.98
N PHE A 110 16.22 7.83 -17.97
CA PHE A 110 16.30 8.91 -16.99
C PHE A 110 17.42 8.65 -15.96
N PRO A 111 18.47 9.48 -15.91
CA PRO A 111 19.58 9.27 -14.98
C PRO A 111 19.19 9.65 -13.55
N ASN A 112 19.87 9.05 -12.57
CA ASN A 112 19.77 9.38 -11.15
C ASN A 112 18.39 9.19 -10.48
N VAL A 113 17.42 8.58 -11.15
CA VAL A 113 16.10 8.32 -10.57
C VAL A 113 16.17 7.21 -9.54
N ILE A 114 15.59 7.44 -8.36
CA ILE A 114 15.57 6.46 -7.26
C ILE A 114 14.16 6.04 -6.85
N GLY A 115 13.13 6.57 -7.49
CA GLY A 115 11.74 6.21 -7.20
C GLY A 115 10.75 7.07 -7.95
N ALA A 116 9.52 6.58 -8.05
CA ALA A 116 8.36 7.35 -8.49
C ALA A 116 7.45 7.61 -7.29
N VAL A 117 7.05 8.86 -7.08
CA VAL A 117 6.21 9.31 -5.97
C VAL A 117 4.85 9.75 -6.47
N ASP A 118 3.80 9.27 -5.82
CA ASP A 118 2.44 9.71 -6.09
C ASP A 118 1.57 9.61 -4.83
N CYS A 119 0.42 10.27 -4.85
CA CYS A 119 -0.58 10.24 -3.79
C CYS A 119 -1.87 9.58 -4.27
N THR A 120 -2.47 8.75 -3.42
CA THR A 120 -3.73 8.07 -3.71
C THR A 120 -4.73 8.26 -2.57
N HIS A 121 -6.00 8.48 -2.93
CA HIS A 121 -7.08 8.66 -1.97
C HIS A 121 -7.70 7.31 -1.60
N ILE A 122 -7.46 6.87 -0.36
CA ILE A 122 -8.12 5.70 0.21
C ILE A 122 -9.44 6.13 0.83
N ARG A 123 -10.55 5.65 0.26
CA ARG A 123 -11.91 5.95 0.75
C ARG A 123 -12.08 5.49 2.19
N ILE A 124 -12.68 6.34 3.00
CA ILE A 124 -13.08 6.02 4.38
C ILE A 124 -14.56 6.29 4.58
N LYS A 125 -15.14 5.70 5.62
CA LYS A 125 -16.42 6.16 6.13
C LYS A 125 -16.24 7.60 6.66
N ALA A 126 -17.23 8.46 6.43
CA ALA A 126 -17.24 9.81 6.99
C ALA A 126 -16.92 9.78 8.49
N PRO A 127 -15.84 10.46 8.92
CA PRO A 127 -15.52 10.56 10.34
C PRO A 127 -16.60 11.38 11.05
N SER A 128 -16.87 11.06 12.31
CA SER A 128 -17.79 11.83 13.14
C SER A 128 -17.03 12.96 13.84
N GLY A 129 -17.65 14.14 13.96
CA GLY A 129 -17.12 15.27 14.73
C GLY A 129 -16.78 16.51 13.89
N ALA A 130 -16.18 17.51 14.54
CA ALA A 130 -15.95 18.83 13.96
C ALA A 130 -14.95 18.86 12.78
N HIS A 131 -14.08 17.85 12.68
CA HIS A 131 -13.02 17.76 11.66
C HIS A 131 -13.43 16.88 10.46
N GLU A 132 -14.71 16.60 10.28
CA GLU A 132 -15.20 15.76 9.19
C GLU A 132 -14.83 16.32 7.81
N ALA A 133 -14.96 17.64 7.64
CA ALA A 133 -14.70 18.33 6.38
C ALA A 133 -13.24 18.20 5.93
N ASP A 134 -12.30 18.04 6.86
CA ASP A 134 -10.88 17.87 6.54
C ASP A 134 -10.61 16.61 5.70
N PHE A 135 -11.48 15.60 5.80
CA PHE A 135 -11.34 14.35 5.07
C PHE A 135 -11.98 14.39 3.67
N VAL A 136 -12.74 15.43 3.33
CA VAL A 136 -13.36 15.57 2.01
C VAL A 136 -12.31 16.00 0.99
N ASN A 137 -12.13 15.20 -0.06
CA ASN A 137 -11.19 15.51 -1.13
C ASN A 137 -11.82 16.33 -2.26
N ARG A 138 -11.00 16.70 -3.26
CA ARG A 138 -11.42 17.42 -4.48
C ARG A 138 -12.49 16.72 -5.32
N LYS A 139 -12.75 15.42 -5.08
CA LYS A 139 -13.79 14.61 -5.75
C LYS A 139 -15.02 14.43 -4.86
N SER A 140 -15.16 15.24 -3.81
CA SER A 140 -16.31 15.28 -2.91
C SER A 140 -16.59 13.96 -2.18
N PHE A 141 -15.54 13.23 -1.78
CA PHE A 141 -15.68 12.05 -0.92
C PHE A 141 -14.64 12.02 0.20
N HIS A 142 -14.99 11.36 1.31
CA HIS A 142 -14.10 11.19 2.47
C HIS A 142 -12.96 10.22 2.18
N SER A 143 -11.73 10.65 2.42
CA SER A 143 -10.55 9.84 2.20
C SER A 143 -9.40 10.17 3.14
N ILE A 144 -8.49 9.22 3.25
CA ILE A 144 -7.11 9.46 3.68
C ILE A 144 -6.29 9.63 2.40
N ASN A 145 -5.54 10.72 2.30
CA ASN A 145 -4.58 10.89 1.22
C ASN A 145 -3.27 10.17 1.61
N VAL A 146 -2.88 9.19 0.81
CA VAL A 146 -1.75 8.30 1.06
C VAL A 146 -0.68 8.53 0.02
N GLN A 147 0.47 9.05 0.44
CA GLN A 147 1.64 9.12 -0.42
C GLN A 147 2.35 7.77 -0.45
N MET A 148 2.83 7.38 -1.63
CA MET A 148 3.63 6.17 -1.82
C MET A 148 4.83 6.48 -2.71
N VAL A 149 5.94 5.78 -2.49
CA VAL A 149 7.07 5.73 -3.43
C VAL A 149 7.29 4.32 -3.89
N CYS A 150 7.33 4.14 -5.21
CA CYS A 150 7.59 2.86 -5.85
C CYS A 150 9.00 2.83 -6.46
N ASN A 151 9.62 1.65 -6.43
CA ASN A 151 10.84 1.39 -7.17
C ASN A 151 10.54 1.03 -8.65
N ALA A 152 11.60 0.74 -9.41
CA ALA A 152 11.52 0.39 -10.83
C ALA A 152 10.69 -0.88 -11.12
N ASP A 153 10.55 -1.78 -10.13
CA ASP A 153 9.76 -3.02 -10.22
C ASP A 153 8.28 -2.81 -9.83
N CYS A 154 7.84 -1.56 -9.73
CA CYS A 154 6.51 -1.18 -9.23
C CYS A 154 6.23 -1.66 -7.79
N VAL A 155 7.26 -1.92 -6.99
CA VAL A 155 7.12 -2.32 -5.58
C VAL A 155 7.12 -1.07 -4.71
N ILE A 156 6.11 -0.96 -3.83
CA ILE A 156 5.99 0.11 -2.85
C ILE A 156 7.11 -0.03 -1.81
N SER A 157 7.91 1.02 -1.68
CA SER A 157 9.10 1.07 -0.82
C SER A 157 8.98 2.10 0.31
N ASN A 158 8.11 3.10 0.15
CA ASN A 158 7.78 4.07 1.19
C ASN A 158 6.27 4.37 1.16
N VAL A 159 5.68 4.60 2.34
CA VAL A 159 4.27 4.96 2.49
C VAL A 159 4.09 6.01 3.58
N VAL A 160 3.29 7.04 3.31
CA VAL A 160 2.80 8.01 4.31
C VAL A 160 1.26 8.02 4.26
N ALA A 161 0.63 7.32 5.20
CA ALA A 161 -0.83 7.09 5.22
C ALA A 161 -1.52 7.78 6.42
N LYS A 162 -1.26 9.07 6.63
CA LYS A 162 -1.74 9.81 7.83
C LYS A 162 -2.45 11.14 7.53
N TRP A 163 -2.63 11.50 6.26
CA TRP A 163 -3.12 12.83 5.89
C TRP A 163 -4.61 12.81 5.54
N PRO A 164 -5.40 13.81 5.98
CA PRO A 164 -6.78 13.98 5.53
C PRO A 164 -6.89 14.18 4.02
N GLY A 165 -8.02 13.78 3.44
CA GLY A 165 -8.29 13.84 2.00
C GLY A 165 -8.28 15.24 1.38
N SER A 166 -8.43 16.30 2.16
CA SER A 166 -8.32 17.69 1.67
C SER A 166 -6.86 18.14 1.43
N VAL A 167 -5.88 17.41 1.97
CA VAL A 167 -4.48 17.84 1.95
C VAL A 167 -3.84 17.56 0.60
N HIS A 168 -3.22 18.59 0.01
CA HIS A 168 -2.50 18.50 -1.26
C HIS A 168 -1.24 17.63 -1.19
N ASP A 169 -1.00 16.89 -2.26
CA ASP A 169 0.12 15.94 -2.42
C ASP A 169 1.49 16.59 -2.15
N SER A 170 1.70 17.81 -2.65
CA SER A 170 2.92 18.58 -2.43
C SER A 170 3.17 18.92 -0.96
N ARG A 171 2.11 19.16 -0.16
CA ARG A 171 2.22 19.38 1.28
C ARG A 171 2.60 18.09 2.01
N ILE A 172 2.03 16.97 1.59
CA ILE A 172 2.35 15.65 2.14
C ILE A 172 3.81 15.32 1.89
N PHE A 173 4.29 15.50 0.66
CA PHE A 173 5.68 15.27 0.31
C PHE A 173 6.63 16.15 1.12
N ARG A 174 6.40 17.46 1.25
CA ARG A 174 7.26 18.35 2.06
C ARG A 174 7.34 17.94 3.54
N ALA A 175 6.28 17.35 4.07
CA ALA A 175 6.21 16.86 5.45
C ALA A 175 6.70 15.40 5.63
N SER A 176 7.09 14.73 4.54
CA SER A 176 7.58 13.35 4.55
C SER A 176 9.04 13.25 4.95
N GLU A 177 9.44 12.12 5.52
CA GLU A 177 10.84 11.85 5.86
C GLU A 177 11.74 11.80 4.62
N ILE A 178 11.22 11.27 3.50
CA ILE A 178 11.98 11.17 2.25
C ILE A 178 12.37 12.55 1.71
N TYR A 179 11.48 13.56 1.82
CA TYR A 179 11.80 14.94 1.48
C TYR A 179 12.93 15.49 2.37
N GLN A 180 12.88 15.22 3.67
CA GLN A 180 13.94 15.66 4.59
C GLN A 180 15.29 15.03 4.24
N CYS A 181 15.31 13.73 3.93
CA CYS A 181 16.54 13.05 3.53
C CYS A 181 17.11 13.57 2.21
N LEU A 182 16.27 13.85 1.22
CA LEU A 182 16.69 14.42 -0.08
C LEU A 182 17.17 15.86 0.05
N SER A 183 16.39 16.72 0.73
CA SER A 183 16.74 18.14 0.90
C SER A 183 18.01 18.35 1.74
N GLN A 184 18.31 17.44 2.68
CA GLN A 184 19.53 17.48 3.49
C GLN A 184 20.73 16.77 2.83
N GLY A 185 20.56 16.22 1.62
CA GLY A 185 21.61 15.47 0.92
C GLY A 185 21.98 14.14 1.55
N LYS A 186 21.21 13.64 2.53
CA LYS A 186 21.38 12.29 3.12
C LYS A 186 21.10 11.20 2.09
N LEU A 187 20.22 11.51 1.14
CA LEU A 187 19.88 10.62 0.03
C LEU A 187 20.25 11.31 -1.29
N SER A 188 21.00 10.61 -2.14
CA SER A 188 21.39 11.12 -3.46
C SER A 188 20.55 10.47 -4.55
N GLY A 189 19.79 11.31 -5.26
CA GLY A 189 18.98 10.88 -6.40
C GLY A 189 17.79 11.81 -6.60
N VAL A 190 16.95 11.42 -7.53
CA VAL A 190 15.78 12.18 -7.96
C VAL A 190 14.55 11.29 -7.91
N LEU A 191 13.43 11.83 -7.43
CA LEU A 191 12.13 11.19 -7.55
C LEU A 191 11.42 11.69 -8.82
N LEU A 192 10.61 10.84 -9.43
CA LEU A 192 9.67 11.22 -10.47
C LEU A 192 8.29 11.46 -9.83
N GLY A 193 7.74 12.65 -9.98
CA GLY A 193 6.40 13.00 -9.51
C GLY A 193 5.47 13.36 -10.67
N ASP A 194 4.18 13.37 -10.39
CA ASP A 194 3.17 13.85 -11.34
C ASP A 194 3.13 15.40 -11.39
N ARG A 195 2.15 15.95 -12.13
CA ARG A 195 1.94 17.40 -12.25
C ARG A 195 1.41 18.08 -10.98
N GLY A 196 0.99 17.31 -9.98
CA GLY A 196 0.56 17.82 -8.68
C GLY A 196 1.70 18.32 -7.80
N TYR A 197 2.94 18.00 -8.17
CA TYR A 197 4.14 18.46 -7.48
C TYR A 197 4.82 19.63 -8.22
N GLY A 198 5.59 20.41 -7.48
CA GLY A 198 6.51 21.37 -8.08
C GLY A 198 7.85 20.71 -8.39
N CYS A 199 8.44 21.04 -9.54
CA CYS A 199 9.79 20.59 -9.90
C CYS A 199 10.83 21.14 -8.90
N GLN A 200 11.74 20.27 -8.45
CA GLN A 200 12.81 20.57 -7.49
C GLN A 200 14.10 19.81 -7.87
N PRO A 201 15.27 20.15 -7.32
CA PRO A 201 16.54 19.46 -7.64
C PRO A 201 16.52 17.94 -7.41
N PHE A 202 15.62 17.45 -6.55
CA PHE A 202 15.44 16.05 -6.20
C PHE A 202 14.05 15.49 -6.54
N LEU A 203 13.23 16.26 -7.27
CA LEU A 203 11.89 15.84 -7.73
C LEU A 203 11.63 16.38 -9.13
N LEU A 204 11.60 15.52 -10.13
CA LEU A 204 11.26 15.88 -11.51
C LEU A 204 9.77 15.64 -11.74
N THR A 205 9.14 16.60 -12.41
CA THR A 205 7.75 16.53 -12.85
C THR A 205 7.69 16.73 -14.36
N PRO A 206 6.72 16.13 -15.06
CA PRO A 206 6.63 16.28 -16.51
C PRO A 206 6.39 17.74 -16.91
N PHE A 207 6.89 18.13 -18.09
CA PHE A 207 6.60 19.43 -18.68
C PHE A 207 5.09 19.57 -18.93
N THR A 208 4.56 20.77 -18.71
CA THR A 208 3.15 21.06 -18.92
C THR A 208 2.79 21.06 -20.40
N ASP A 209 3.74 21.43 -21.27
CA ASP A 209 3.62 21.49 -22.72
C ASP A 209 4.93 21.00 -23.38
N PRO A 210 5.11 19.68 -23.58
CA PRO A 210 6.31 19.15 -24.18
C PRO A 210 6.32 19.44 -25.68
N GLN A 211 7.24 20.29 -26.13
CA GLN A 211 7.58 20.40 -27.55
C GLN A 211 8.50 19.25 -27.94
N GLU A 212 8.29 18.66 -29.11
CA GLU A 212 9.22 17.67 -29.66
C GLU A 212 10.60 18.32 -29.83
N ALA A 213 11.65 17.60 -29.42
CA ALA A 213 13.01 18.06 -29.62
C ALA A 213 13.28 18.16 -31.13
N GLN A 214 13.66 19.36 -31.60
CA GLN A 214 14.09 19.60 -32.98
C GLN A 214 15.37 18.84 -33.32
#